data_AF-A0A3N1XQ91-F1
#
_entry.id   AF-A0A3N1XQ91-F1
#
_cell.length_a   1.000
_cell.length_b   1.000
_cell.length_c   1.000
_cell.angle_alpha   90.00
_cell.angle_beta   90.00
_cell.angle_gamma   90.00
#
_symmetry.space_group_name_H-M   'P 1'
#
loop_
_entity.id
_entity.type
_entity.pdbx_description
1 polymer ?
#
loop_
_entity_poly.entity_id
_entity_poly.type
_entity_poly.pdbx_seq_one_letter_code
_entity_poly.pdbx_strand_id
1 'polypeptide(L)' 'MFDGYDICENEKEVIEQIGYEKEKDTVNTSWSVFCAKGTSFTVPWYEAENYMHTI' A
#
# COMPACT_ATOMS: atom_id res chain seq x y z
N MET A 1 26.65 -9.93 10.17
CA MET A 1 25.75 -8.76 10.32
C MET A 1 24.92 -8.76 9.06
N PHE A 2 23.63 -9.07 9.16
CA PHE A 2 22.75 -9.05 8.00
C PHE A 2 22.25 -7.62 7.89
N ASP A 3 22.66 -6.91 6.84
CA ASP A 3 21.96 -5.68 6.44
C ASP A 3 20.56 -6.12 5.99
N GLY A 4 19.56 -5.69 6.76
CA GLY A 4 18.17 -6.03 6.53
C GLY A 4 17.57 -5.16 5.43
N TYR A 5 16.32 -4.79 5.62
CA TYR A 5 15.67 -3.77 4.79
C TYR A 5 15.98 -2.38 5.36
N ASP A 6 16.29 -1.44 4.47
CA ASP A 6 16.50 -0.02 4.79
C ASP A 6 15.83 0.85 3.72
N ILE A 7 15.85 2.16 3.91
CA ILE A 7 15.26 3.15 3.02
C ILE A 7 16.03 3.18 1.69
N CYS A 8 15.29 3.16 0.58
CA CYS A 8 15.87 3.35 -0.74
C CYS A 8 16.22 4.83 -0.96
N GLU A 9 17.50 5.17 -0.97
CA GLU A 9 17.96 6.57 -1.11
C GLU A 9 17.55 7.20 -2.46
N ASN A 10 17.41 6.38 -3.52
CA ASN A 10 17.02 6.79 -4.87
C ASN A 10 15.62 6.30 -5.27
N GLU A 11 14.71 6.18 -4.29
CA GLU A 11 13.35 5.67 -4.50
C GLU A 11 12.65 6.30 -5.71
N LYS A 12 12.73 7.62 -5.86
CA LYS A 12 12.07 8.35 -6.97
C LYS A 12 12.54 7.88 -8.35
N GLU A 13 13.85 7.73 -8.54
CA GLU A 13 14.42 7.28 -9.82
C GLU A 13 13.97 5.86 -10.14
N VAL A 14 14.00 4.97 -9.16
CA VAL A 14 13.56 3.57 -9.33
C VAL A 14 12.08 3.50 -9.66
N ILE A 15 11.23 4.27 -8.98
CA ILE A 15 9.79 4.33 -9.26
C ILE A 15 9.54 4.84 -10.70
N GLU A 16 10.22 5.91 -11.12
CA GLU A 16 10.09 6.47 -12.47
C GLU A 16 10.58 5.49 -13.54
N GLN A 17 11.68 4.78 -13.31
CA GLN A 17 12.22 3.77 -14.24
C GLN A 17 11.31 2.55 -14.38
N ILE A 18 10.71 2.07 -13.29
CA ILE A 18 9.79 0.93 -13.31
C ILE A 18 8.46 1.35 -13.97
N GLY A 19 7.98 2.58 -13.71
CA GLY A 19 6.78 3.12 -14.33
C GLY A 19 5.50 2.33 -14.01
N TYR A 20 5.45 1.66 -12.86
CA TYR A 20 4.32 0.82 -12.49
C TYR A 20 3.09 1.65 -12.12
N GLU A 21 2.05 1.57 -12.95
CA GLU A 21 0.76 2.24 -12.72
C GLU A 21 -0.19 1.35 -11.91
N LYS A 22 -0.05 1.39 -10.57
CA LYS A 22 -0.84 0.56 -9.65
C LYS A 22 -2.36 0.67 -9.80
N GLU A 23 -2.87 1.83 -10.25
CA GLU A 23 -4.31 2.04 -10.44
C GLU A 23 -4.88 1.24 -11.62
N LYS A 24 -4.01 0.80 -12.55
CA LYS A 24 -4.39 -0.06 -13.68
C LYS A 24 -4.28 -1.56 -13.34
N ASP A 25 -3.57 -1.93 -12.27
CA ASP A 25 -3.47 -3.32 -11.83
C ASP A 25 -4.68 -3.71 -10.98
N THR A 26 -5.65 -4.35 -11.62
CA THR A 26 -6.85 -4.86 -10.97
C THR A 26 -6.64 -6.21 -10.28
N VAL A 27 -5.51 -6.89 -10.54
CA VAL A 27 -5.15 -8.18 -9.92
C VAL A 27 -4.45 -7.94 -8.58
N ASN A 28 -3.62 -6.90 -8.49
CA ASN A 28 -2.86 -6.54 -7.29
C ASN A 28 -3.23 -5.12 -6.83
N THR A 29 -4.47 -4.96 -6.38
CA THR A 29 -4.97 -3.64 -5.97
C THR A 29 -4.24 -3.13 -4.72
N SER A 30 -3.85 -1.85 -4.72
CA SER A 30 -3.26 -1.18 -3.55
C SER A 30 -4.30 -0.75 -2.51
N TRP A 31 -5.38 -1.51 -2.38
CA TRP A 31 -6.52 -1.20 -1.52
C TRP A 31 -6.54 -2.17 -0.34
N SER A 32 -6.83 -1.64 0.84
CA SER A 32 -7.06 -2.45 2.05
C SER A 32 -8.53 -2.83 2.15
N VAL A 33 -8.82 -4.03 2.65
CA VAL A 33 -10.20 -4.49 2.87
C VAL A 33 -10.51 -4.43 4.36
N PHE A 34 -11.55 -3.68 4.72
CA PHE A 34 -12.07 -3.58 6.09
C PHE A 34 -13.42 -4.26 6.20
N CYS A 35 -13.72 -4.81 7.37
CA CYS A 35 -15.00 -5.45 7.67
C CYS A 35 -15.68 -4.73 8.84
N ALA A 36 -16.90 -4.25 8.63
CA ALA A 36 -17.71 -3.62 9.68
C ALA A 36 -19.19 -3.93 9.48
N LYS A 37 -19.92 -4.11 10.59
CA LYS A 37 -21.38 -4.33 10.60
C LYS A 37 -21.84 -5.46 9.65
N GLY A 38 -21.05 -6.52 9.52
CA GLY A 38 -21.36 -7.68 8.69
C GLY A 38 -21.13 -7.50 7.18
N THR A 39 -20.50 -6.41 6.75
CA THR A 39 -20.12 -6.18 5.34
C THR A 39 -18.65 -5.77 5.23
N SER A 40 -18.06 -5.96 4.05
CA SER A 40 -16.71 -5.53 3.71
C SER A 40 -16.72 -4.32 2.79
N PHE A 41 -15.75 -3.44 2.92
CA PHE A 41 -15.51 -2.31 2.01
C PHE A 41 -14.01 -2.09 1.81
N THR A 42 -13.64 -1.44 0.70
CA THR A 42 -12.25 -1.17 0.33
C THR A 42 -11.86 0.26 0.72
N VAL A 43 -10.63 0.42 1.21
CA VAL A 43 -10.04 1.70 1.62
C VAL A 43 -8.70 1.87 0.90
N PRO A 44 -8.39 3.03 0.30
CA PRO A 44 -7.07 3.28 -0.28
C PRO A 44 -5.96 3.09 0.78
N TRP A 45 -4.83 2.47 0.42
CA TRP A 45 -3.77 2.14 1.40
C TRP A 45 -3.31 3.33 2.25
N TYR A 46 -3.26 4.54 1.68
CA TYR A 46 -2.79 5.75 2.37
C TYR A 46 -3.82 6.30 3.38
N GLU A 47 -5.06 5.82 3.36
CA GLU A 47 -6.10 6.15 4.35
C GLU A 47 -6.28 5.04 5.38
N ALA A 48 -5.69 3.86 5.15
CA ALA A 48 -5.97 2.66 5.94
C ALA A 48 -5.76 2.87 7.44
N GLU A 49 -4.71 3.59 7.84
CA GLU A 49 -4.40 3.88 9.24
C GLU A 49 -5.56 4.56 9.98
N ASN A 50 -6.31 5.46 9.32
CA ASN A 50 -7.47 6.14 9.92
C ASN A 50 -8.65 5.20 10.21
N TYR A 51 -8.69 4.05 9.55
CA TYR A 51 -9.73 3.02 9.72
C TYR A 51 -9.27 1.88 10.63
N MET A 52 -7.97 1.78 10.87
CA MET A 52 -7.45 0.83 11.84
C MET A 52 -7.82 1.31 13.25
N HIS A 53 -8.22 0.37 14.11
CA HIS A 53 -8.33 0.66 15.53
C HIS A 53 -6.93 0.59 16.17
N THR A 54 -6.03 1.48 15.74
CA THR A 54 -4.70 1.64 16.31
C THR A 54 -4.84 2.35 17.65
N ILE A 55 -4.48 1.66 18.73
CA ILE A 55 -4.29 2.23 20.08
C ILE A 55 -2.93 2.92 20.14
#